data_AF-A0A3R7UTA2-F1
#
_entry.id   AF-A0A3R7UTA2-F1
#
_cell.length_a   1.000
_cell.length_b   1.000
_cell.length_c   1.000
_cell.angle_alpha   90.00
_cell.angle_beta   90.00
_cell.angle_gamma   90.00
#
_symmetry.space_group_name_H-M   'P 1'
#
loop_
_entity.id
_entity.type
_entity.pdbx_description
1 polymer ?
#
loop_
_entity_poly.entity_id
_entity_poly.type
_entity_poly.pdbx_seq_one_letter_code
_entity_poly.pdbx_strand_id
1 'polypeptide(L)'
;MRSMSSGWNILISGWTCTLLGTGILFTLPEPTGLLVGTPLLIAGFPLLLVALSKGRQSSVQKADPNWSPSSESLPDAGRVMYRVDTSLDEPIRTSILCGACGEVGWVDGKKPLRYICAGCGIILWNEEEE
;
A
#
# COMPACT_ATOMS: atom_id res chain seq x y z
N MET A 1 22.49 3.38 -19.15
CA MET A 1 21.83 2.08 -18.89
C MET A 1 21.51 2.01 -17.40
N ARG A 2 20.24 2.15 -17.00
CA ARG A 2 19.85 2.00 -15.60
C ARG A 2 20.10 0.54 -15.21
N SER A 3 20.97 0.31 -14.23
CA SER A 3 21.16 -1.03 -13.65
C SER A 3 19.81 -1.53 -13.17
N MET A 4 19.24 -2.52 -13.84
CA MET A 4 18.01 -3.17 -13.41
C MET A 4 18.33 -3.86 -12.09
N SER A 5 17.66 -3.45 -11.02
CA SER A 5 17.79 -4.12 -9.73
C SER A 5 17.42 -5.59 -9.85
N SER A 6 18.01 -6.46 -9.03
CA SER A 6 17.74 -7.90 -9.08
C SER A 6 16.24 -8.26 -8.96
N GLY A 7 15.41 -7.38 -8.37
CA GLY A 7 13.95 -7.55 -8.35
C GLY A 7 13.27 -7.41 -9.71
N TRP A 8 13.76 -6.50 -10.56
CA TRP A 8 13.24 -6.32 -11.92
C TRP A 8 13.53 -7.53 -12.80
N ASN A 9 14.70 -8.14 -12.65
CA ASN A 9 15.04 -9.37 -13.38
C ASN A 9 14.10 -10.52 -13.00
N ILE A 10 13.84 -10.72 -11.70
CA ILE A 10 12.92 -11.77 -11.22
C ILE A 10 11.49 -11.52 -11.73
N LEU A 11 11.03 -10.26 -11.73
CA LEU A 11 9.71 -9.90 -12.23
C LEU A 11 9.55 -10.25 -13.71
N ILE A 12 10.52 -9.86 -14.55
CA ILE A 12 10.48 -10.11 -15.99
C ILE A 12 10.59 -11.61 -16.28
N SER A 13 11.48 -12.32 -15.58
CA SER A 13 11.60 -13.78 -15.72
C SER A 13 10.30 -14.50 -15.33
N GLY A 14 9.68 -14.11 -14.22
CA GLY A 14 8.39 -14.68 -13.80
C GLY A 14 7.31 -14.47 -14.85
N TRP A 15 7.14 -13.24 -15.34
CA TRP A 15 6.16 -12.93 -16.40
C TRP A 15 6.42 -13.70 -17.68
N THR A 16 7.68 -13.75 -18.12
CA THR A 16 8.07 -14.43 -19.36
C THR A 16 7.76 -15.92 -19.27
N CYS A 17 8.16 -16.59 -18.18
CA CYS A 17 7.88 -18.01 -17.96
C CYS A 17 6.37 -18.29 -17.88
N THR A 18 5.60 -17.43 -17.19
CA THR A 18 4.15 -17.61 -17.08
C THR A 18 3.46 -17.43 -18.42
N LEU A 19 3.75 -16.36 -19.16
CA LEU A 19 3.12 -16.11 -20.46
C LEU A 19 3.48 -17.18 -21.49
N LEU A 20 4.75 -17.59 -21.55
CA LEU A 20 5.19 -18.65 -22.46
C LEU A 20 4.59 -20.01 -22.06
N GLY A 21 4.58 -20.35 -20.78
CA GLY A 21 3.99 -21.60 -20.28
C GLY A 21 2.49 -21.69 -20.59
N THR A 22 1.75 -20.61 -20.35
CA THR A 22 0.33 -20.51 -20.72
C THR A 22 0.15 -20.63 -22.23
N GLY A 23 0.92 -19.88 -23.02
CA GLY A 23 0.85 -19.94 -24.48
C GLY A 23 1.08 -21.36 -25.00
N ILE A 24 2.08 -22.07 -24.48
CA ILE A 24 2.40 -23.44 -24.87
C ILE A 24 1.26 -24.41 -24.54
N LEU A 25 0.67 -24.32 -23.34
CA LEU A 25 -0.47 -25.18 -22.95
C LEU A 25 -1.68 -25.01 -23.86
N PHE A 26 -1.96 -23.80 -24.34
CA PHE A 26 -3.13 -23.54 -25.17
C PHE A 26 -2.90 -23.70 -26.68
N THR A 27 -1.65 -23.83 -27.13
CA THR A 27 -1.30 -23.89 -28.56
C THR A 27 -0.74 -25.22 -29.03
N LEU A 28 -0.08 -25.99 -28.15
CA LEU A 28 0.47 -27.29 -28.53
C LEU A 28 -0.50 -28.43 -28.19
N PRO A 29 -0.54 -29.49 -29.03
CA PRO A 29 -1.32 -30.68 -28.73
C PRO A 29 -0.70 -31.48 -27.58
N GLU A 30 -1.54 -32.25 -26.90
CA GLU A 30 -1.11 -33.14 -25.83
C GLU A 30 -0.36 -34.37 -26.36
N PRO A 31 0.64 -34.89 -25.63
CA PRO A 31 1.08 -34.49 -24.28
C PRO A 31 2.15 -33.38 -24.24
N THR A 32 2.50 -32.82 -25.40
CA THR A 32 3.65 -31.89 -25.53
C THR A 32 3.38 -30.56 -24.83
N GLY A 33 2.14 -30.06 -24.94
CA GLY A 33 1.67 -28.88 -24.22
C GLY A 33 1.89 -29.02 -22.72
N LEU A 34 1.38 -30.10 -22.11
CA LEU A 34 1.59 -30.36 -20.67
C LEU A 34 3.06 -30.53 -20.30
N LEU A 35 3.84 -31.27 -21.09
CA LEU A 35 5.23 -31.59 -20.76
C LEU A 35 6.13 -30.34 -20.68
N VAL A 36 5.88 -29.34 -21.54
CA VAL A 36 6.72 -28.13 -21.65
C VAL A 36 6.09 -26.94 -20.94
N GLY A 37 4.78 -26.75 -21.09
CA GLY A 37 4.06 -25.62 -20.52
C GLY A 37 3.93 -25.69 -18.99
N THR A 38 3.67 -26.88 -18.45
CA THR A 38 3.48 -27.06 -16.99
C THR A 38 4.72 -26.70 -16.18
N PRO A 39 5.95 -27.18 -16.51
CA PRO A 39 7.15 -26.77 -15.78
C PRO A 39 7.42 -25.27 -15.84
N LEU A 40 7.16 -24.62 -16.98
CA LEU A 40 7.31 -23.16 -17.13
C LEU A 40 6.35 -22.40 -16.21
N LEU A 41 5.12 -22.87 -16.05
CA LEU A 41 4.17 -22.27 -15.11
C LEU A 41 4.56 -22.51 -13.65
N ILE A 42 4.98 -23.74 -13.32
CA ILE A 42 5.45 -24.10 -11.97
C ILE A 42 6.66 -23.26 -11.57
N ALA A 43 7.55 -22.93 -12.51
CA ALA A 43 8.69 -22.05 -12.25
C ALA A 43 8.29 -20.56 -12.25
N GLY A 44 7.47 -20.13 -13.22
CA GLY A 44 7.15 -18.72 -13.44
C GLY A 44 6.27 -18.11 -12.34
N PHE A 45 5.25 -18.83 -11.90
CA PHE A 45 4.30 -18.30 -10.91
C PHE A 45 4.95 -17.99 -9.55
N PRO A 46 5.76 -18.89 -8.94
CA PRO A 46 6.49 -18.57 -7.72
C PRO A 46 7.47 -17.39 -7.88
N LEU A 47 8.13 -17.26 -9.03
CA LEU A 47 9.00 -16.11 -9.30
C LEU A 47 8.24 -14.79 -9.27
N LEU A 48 7.02 -14.75 -9.81
CA LEU A 48 6.15 -13.57 -9.72
C LEU A 48 5.78 -13.22 -8.28
N LEU A 49 5.42 -14.21 -7.46
CA LEU A 49 5.13 -13.98 -6.03
C LEU A 49 6.34 -13.42 -5.28
N VAL A 50 7.54 -13.93 -5.55
CA VAL A 50 8.79 -13.44 -4.95
C VAL A 50 9.11 -12.01 -5.42
N ALA A 51 8.90 -11.70 -6.70
CA ALA A 51 9.12 -10.35 -7.22
C ALA A 51 8.18 -9.31 -6.57
N LEU A 52 6.89 -9.63 -6.48
CA LEU A 52 5.88 -8.74 -5.91
C LEU A 52 6.10 -8.50 -4.41
N SER A 53 6.48 -9.54 -3.65
CA SER A 53 6.76 -9.39 -2.22
C SER A 53 7.97 -8.49 -1.94
N LYS A 54 9.03 -8.58 -2.74
CA LYS A 54 10.19 -7.67 -2.65
C LYS A 54 9.81 -6.22 -2.93
N GLY A 55 8.89 -5.98 -3.87
CA GLY A 55 8.36 -4.64 -4.16
C GLY A 55 7.81 -3.97 -2.90
N ARG A 56 6.94 -4.67 -2.16
CA ARG A 56 6.35 -4.19 -0.91
C ARG A 56 7.39 -3.93 0.18
N GLN A 57 8.36 -4.83 0.36
CA GLN A 57 9.41 -4.62 1.38
C GLN A 57 10.23 -3.36 1.11
N SER A 58 10.55 -3.10 -0.16
CA SER A 58 11.32 -1.92 -0.54
C SER A 58 10.58 -0.60 -0.30
N SER A 59 9.25 -0.58 -0.45
CA SER A 59 8.45 0.61 -0.17
C SER A 59 8.37 0.88 1.32
N VAL A 60 8.19 -0.16 2.14
CA VAL A 60 8.18 -0.03 3.61
C VAL A 60 9.52 0.46 4.13
N GLN A 61 10.65 -0.09 3.65
CA GLN A 61 11.99 0.33 4.08
C GLN A 61 12.35 1.77 3.71
N LYS A 62 11.72 2.32 2.67
CA LYS A 62 11.94 3.69 2.22
C LYS A 62 10.93 4.69 2.78
N ALA A 63 9.92 4.22 3.51
CA ALA A 63 8.98 5.10 4.17
C ALA A 63 9.73 5.92 5.23
N ASP A 64 9.49 7.23 5.26
CA ASP A 64 10.05 8.08 6.30
C ASP A 64 9.35 7.78 7.64
N PRO A 65 10.05 7.24 8.66
CA PRO A 65 9.44 6.93 9.94
C PRO A 65 8.97 8.17 10.72
N ASN A 66 9.47 9.35 10.33
CA ASN A 66 9.14 10.64 10.92
C ASN A 66 8.20 11.47 10.03
N TRP A 67 7.60 10.86 9.01
CA TRP A 67 6.60 11.54 8.21
C TRP A 67 5.47 12.08 9.09
N SER A 68 5.18 13.37 8.95
CA SER A 68 4.03 14.02 9.59
C SER A 68 3.28 14.88 8.56
N PRO A 69 1.94 14.97 8.67
CA PRO A 69 1.19 15.90 7.85
C PRO A 69 1.57 17.34 8.20
N SER A 70 1.62 18.20 7.18
CA SER A 70 1.86 19.63 7.37
C SER A 70 0.73 20.25 8.19
N SER A 71 1.10 21.08 9.16
CA SER A 71 0.16 21.87 9.95
C SER A 71 -0.39 23.01 9.09
N GLU A 72 -1.56 22.81 8.49
CA GLU A 72 -2.23 23.81 7.67
C GLU A 72 -3.70 23.89 8.07
N SER A 73 -4.24 25.11 8.16
CA SER A 73 -5.68 25.31 8.32
C SER A 73 -6.38 24.92 7.02
N LEU A 74 -7.46 24.14 7.12
CA LEU A 74 -8.27 23.78 5.96
C LEU A 74 -9.29 24.89 5.70
N PRO A 75 -9.62 25.16 4.43
CA PRO A 75 -10.65 26.15 4.10
C PRO A 75 -12.00 25.76 4.70
N ASP A 76 -12.74 26.78 5.15
CA ASP A 76 -14.08 26.59 5.70
C ASP A 76 -15.08 26.15 4.61
N ALA A 77 -15.77 25.04 4.87
CA ALA A 77 -16.77 24.45 3.98
C ALA A 77 -18.18 24.44 4.61
N GLY A 78 -18.43 25.32 5.59
CA GLY A 78 -19.70 25.36 6.33
C GLY A 78 -19.81 24.30 7.43
N ARG A 79 -18.73 23.55 7.66
CA ARG A 79 -18.52 22.62 8.78
C ARG A 79 -17.02 22.54 9.08
N VAL A 80 -16.68 22.16 10.30
CA VAL A 80 -15.28 21.97 10.68
C VAL A 80 -14.72 20.77 9.93
N MET A 81 -13.79 21.04 9.01
CA MET A 81 -13.08 20.02 8.26
C MET A 81 -11.97 19.40 9.11
N TYR A 82 -11.63 18.15 8.83
CA TYR A 82 -10.50 17.46 9.45
C TYR A 82 -9.95 16.40 8.50
N ARG A 83 -8.66 16.07 8.64
CA ARG A 83 -8.01 14.99 7.90
C ARG A 83 -7.52 13.94 8.87
N VAL A 84 -7.78 12.67 8.55
CA VAL A 84 -7.34 11.51 9.33
C VAL A 84 -6.52 10.61 8.41
N ASP A 85 -5.26 10.40 8.77
CA ASP A 85 -4.38 9.45 8.08
C ASP A 85 -3.95 8.38 9.09
N THR A 86 -4.21 7.10 8.80
CA THR A 86 -3.75 5.97 9.61
C THR A 86 -2.67 5.21 8.85
N SER A 87 -1.55 4.92 9.51
CA SER A 87 -0.50 4.08 8.91
C SER A 87 -1.02 2.67 8.65
N LEU A 88 -0.66 2.12 7.49
CA LEU A 88 -1.08 0.77 7.06
C LEU A 88 -0.14 -0.33 7.58
N ASP A 89 1.11 0.02 7.86
CA ASP A 89 2.15 -0.88 8.36
C ASP A 89 2.57 -0.44 9.77
N GLU A 90 3.15 -1.37 10.55
CA GLU A 90 3.55 -1.09 11.92
C GLU A 90 4.69 -0.06 12.03
N PRO A 91 4.68 0.81 13.08
CA PRO A 91 3.64 0.94 14.10
C PRO A 91 2.36 1.59 13.55
N ILE A 92 1.21 0.98 13.84
CA ILE A 92 -0.11 1.53 13.45
C ILE A 92 -0.40 2.76 14.30
N ARG A 93 -0.45 3.92 13.68
CA ARG A 93 -0.68 5.23 14.30
C ARG A 93 -1.57 6.07 13.40
N THR A 94 -2.35 6.94 14.00
CA THR A 94 -3.30 7.81 13.30
C THR A 94 -2.96 9.27 13.57
N SER A 95 -2.66 10.04 12.52
CA SER A 95 -2.56 11.49 12.58
C SER A 95 -3.90 12.15 12.28
N ILE A 96 -4.21 13.21 13.02
CA ILE A 96 -5.49 13.91 12.96
C ILE A 96 -5.20 15.40 12.83
N LEU A 97 -5.45 15.97 11.65
CA LEU A 97 -5.34 17.40 11.39
C LEU A 97 -6.70 18.08 11.60
N CYS A 98 -6.75 19.04 12.52
CA CYS A 98 -7.89 19.92 12.68
C CYS A 98 -7.88 21.01 11.61
N GLY A 99 -8.93 21.09 10.79
CA GLY A 99 -9.04 22.12 9.77
C GLY A 99 -9.25 23.53 10.32
N ALA A 100 -9.85 23.66 11.51
CA ALA A 100 -10.16 24.97 12.10
C ALA A 100 -8.93 25.71 12.64
N CYS A 101 -7.99 25.00 13.27
CA CYS A 101 -6.80 25.61 13.88
C CYS A 101 -5.46 25.10 13.34
N GLY A 102 -5.46 24.09 12.46
CA GLY A 102 -4.24 23.50 11.90
C GLY A 102 -3.48 22.55 12.85
N GLU A 103 -4.02 22.26 14.03
CA GLU A 103 -3.40 21.37 15.01
C GLU A 103 -3.34 19.92 14.50
N VAL A 104 -2.19 19.27 14.66
CA VAL A 104 -1.98 17.86 14.29
C VAL A 104 -1.82 17.02 15.56
N GLY A 105 -2.84 16.24 15.90
CA GLY A 105 -2.78 15.25 16.96
C GLY A 105 -2.35 13.88 16.45
N TRP A 106 -1.73 13.09 17.32
CA TRP A 106 -1.38 11.70 17.07
C TRP A 106 -2.03 10.77 18.09
N VAL A 107 -2.55 9.66 17.60
CA VAL A 107 -3.13 8.60 18.42
C VAL A 107 -2.51 7.27 18.02
N ASP A 108 -2.09 6.47 19.00
CA ASP A 108 -1.62 5.12 18.74
C ASP A 108 -2.80 4.21 18.34
N GLY A 109 -2.59 3.40 17.31
CA GLY A 109 -3.62 2.55 16.73
C GLY A 109 -4.46 3.22 15.64
N LYS A 110 -5.65 2.67 15.45
CA LYS A 110 -6.60 3.07 14.39
C LYS A 110 -7.34 4.35 14.77
N LYS A 111 -8.12 4.89 13.82
CA LYS A 111 -9.02 6.02 14.04
C LYS A 111 -9.88 5.81 15.30
N PRO A 112 -9.85 6.72 16.29
CA PRO A 112 -10.70 6.62 17.47
C PRO A 112 -12.16 6.93 17.13
N LEU A 113 -13.11 6.39 17.90
CA LEU A 113 -14.56 6.58 17.70
C LEU A 113 -15.00 8.05 17.90
N ARG A 114 -14.25 8.79 18.73
CA ARG A 114 -14.48 10.21 19.01
C ARG A 114 -13.16 10.92 19.11
N TYR A 115 -13.12 12.17 18.65
CA TYR A 115 -11.93 13.00 18.80
C TYR A 115 -12.26 14.47 19.01
N ILE A 116 -11.52 15.08 19.94
CA ILE A 116 -11.58 16.50 20.27
C ILE A 116 -10.20 17.10 19.96
N CYS A 117 -10.17 18.20 19.22
CA CYS A 117 -8.93 18.88 18.90
C CYS A 117 -8.26 19.43 20.16
N ALA A 118 -7.00 19.09 20.41
CA ALA A 118 -6.22 19.58 21.55
C ALA A 118 -5.92 21.10 21.46
N GLY A 119 -5.89 21.68 20.26
CA GLY A 119 -5.56 23.08 20.04
C GLY A 119 -6.74 24.04 20.26
N CYS A 120 -7.94 23.70 19.76
CA CYS A 120 -9.12 24.58 19.83
C CYS A 120 -10.31 24.02 20.61
N GLY A 121 -10.23 22.77 21.09
CA GLY A 121 -11.30 22.13 21.87
C GLY A 121 -12.55 21.74 21.08
N ILE A 122 -12.56 21.93 19.76
CA ILE A 122 -13.69 21.56 18.90
C ILE A 122 -13.78 20.04 18.77
N ILE A 123 -15.00 19.51 18.89
CA ILE A 123 -15.29 18.10 18.59
C ILE A 123 -15.23 17.94 17.06
N LEU A 124 -14.31 17.10 16.58
CA LEU A 124 -14.16 16.83 15.15
C LEU A 124 -15.15 15.77 14.68
N TRP A 125 -15.33 14.71 15.48
CA TRP A 125 -16.35 13.69 15.27
C TRP A 125 -16.70 12.98 16.58
N ASN A 126 -17.90 12.41 16.62
CA ASN A 126 -18.36 11.49 17.66
C ASN A 126 -19.24 10.43 16.98
N GLU A 127 -18.82 9.16 17.01
CA GLU A 127 -19.58 8.04 16.41
C GLU A 127 -20.92 7.74 17.12
N GLU A 128 -21.28 8.44 18.20
CA GLU A 128 -22.64 8.35 18.75
C GLU A 128 -23.73 8.93 17.81
N GLU A 129 -23.35 9.66 16.75
CA GLU A 129 -24.27 10.16 15.72
C GLU A 129 -24.32 9.25 14.47
N GLU A 130 -24.71 7.98 14.61
CA GLU A 130 -25.26 7.14 13.52
C GLU A 130 -26.40 6.22 14.00
#